data_AF-A0A7V3RFW5-F1
#
_entry.id   AF-A0A7V3RFW5-F1
#
_cell.length_a   1.000
_cell.length_b   1.000
_cell.length_c   1.000
_cell.angle_alpha   90.00
_cell.angle_beta   90.00
_cell.angle_gamma   90.00
#
_symmetry.space_group_name_H-M   'P 1'
#
loop_
_entity.id
_entity.type
_entity.pdbx_description
1 polymer ?
#
loop_
_entity_poly.entity_id
_entity_poly.type
_entity_poly.pdbx_seq_one_letter_code
_entity_poly.pdbx_strand_id
1 'polypeptide(L)'
;MEKSRRDSTLIEIINKTPITRDRYVDFLRAFSIIVVCIGHWLSAVVIKNETGIRVYNAVGMIRGMWLSTWILQVMPLFFFVGGFSNSRNINSLKNKGKGLKEFYKKRAIRLLKPTIFFCIIWFFIIIFLLIFLPDWQRYKMGLVATIGPLWFLGVYLFVTLVAPFMLKLHKSSKFLIISLLFISAVIIDLIRFKFKIYWVGWFNVFTVWLFVHQLGFFYEDDTLINIPVMKKFLIAFLGILGLIFLTNFGPYPKSMVGTGFEKISNMNPPTICIVMLSLWLVGLAMILRDVINKWLENANFWLLVILANRWIMTIYLWHLTAYAISYILLYQIGFGHHITDNITIWWLERPLWIAVPGIFLIIFIKIFGRFETSGMKGGGG
;
A
#
# COMPACT_ATOMS: atom_id res chain seq x y z
N MET A 1 37.47 14.29 3.04
CA MET A 1 36.60 14.77 4.14
C MET A 1 35.13 14.36 3.99
N GLU A 2 34.51 14.47 2.81
CA GLU A 2 33.07 14.20 2.65
C GLU A 2 32.67 12.73 2.86
N LYS A 3 33.51 11.77 2.44
CA LYS A 3 33.30 10.33 2.65
C LYS A 3 33.33 9.95 4.14
N SER A 4 34.34 10.43 4.87
CA SER A 4 34.46 10.27 6.33
C SER A 4 33.27 10.87 7.12
N ARG A 5 32.71 11.99 6.65
CA ARG A 5 31.51 12.62 7.26
C ARG A 5 30.22 11.84 6.95
N ARG A 6 30.14 11.24 5.76
CA ARG A 6 29.04 10.34 5.37
C ARG A 6 29.08 9.06 6.20
N ASP A 7 30.26 8.48 6.35
CA ASP A 7 30.49 7.25 7.11
C ASP A 7 30.18 7.44 8.61
N SER A 8 30.57 8.58 9.21
CA SER A 8 30.22 8.89 10.61
C SER A 8 28.71 9.11 10.81
N THR A 9 28.03 9.75 9.87
CA THR A 9 26.57 9.95 9.91
C THR A 9 25.82 8.62 9.73
N LEU A 10 26.31 7.74 8.87
CA LEU A 10 25.75 6.38 8.68
C LEU A 10 25.89 5.54 9.94
N ILE A 11 27.06 5.55 10.57
CA ILE A 11 27.33 4.83 11.81
C ILE A 11 26.45 5.38 12.94
N GLU A 12 26.25 6.69 13.03
CA GLU A 12 25.37 7.30 14.04
C GLU A 12 23.88 6.93 13.83
N ILE A 13 23.41 6.87 12.58
CA ILE A 13 22.04 6.44 12.25
C ILE A 13 21.84 4.94 12.56
N ILE A 14 22.86 4.11 12.27
CA ILE A 14 22.85 2.67 12.57
C ILE A 14 22.86 2.45 14.09
N ASN A 15 23.72 3.14 14.83
CA ASN A 15 23.82 3.03 16.29
C ASN A 15 22.59 3.60 17.02
N LYS A 16 21.89 4.57 16.45
CA LYS A 16 20.60 5.06 16.98
C LYS A 16 19.40 4.17 16.65
N THR A 17 19.57 3.16 15.81
CA THR A 17 18.50 2.20 15.50
C THR A 17 18.45 1.17 16.63
N PRO A 18 17.35 1.06 17.41
CA PRO A 18 17.26 0.09 18.48
C PRO A 18 17.44 -1.34 17.94
N ILE A 19 18.24 -2.16 18.62
CA ILE A 19 18.43 -3.60 18.33
C ILE A 19 17.09 -4.36 18.29
N THR A 20 16.05 -3.80 18.90
CA THR A 20 14.67 -4.31 18.91
C THR A 20 13.85 -3.99 17.66
N ARG A 21 14.40 -3.30 16.64
CA ARG A 21 13.68 -2.92 15.42
C ARG A 21 13.89 -3.97 14.32
N ASP A 22 12.82 -4.64 13.91
CA ASP A 22 12.86 -5.62 12.81
C ASP A 22 13.08 -4.91 11.46
N ARG A 23 14.30 -5.03 10.91
CA ARG A 23 14.70 -4.39 9.64
C ARG A 23 13.85 -4.91 8.46
N TYR A 24 13.49 -6.18 8.48
CA TYR A 24 12.73 -6.83 7.42
C TYR A 24 11.32 -6.25 7.30
N VAL A 25 10.66 -6.03 8.43
CA VAL A 25 9.32 -5.43 8.47
C VAL A 25 9.33 -3.99 7.96
N ASP A 26 10.36 -3.21 8.31
CA ASP A 26 10.49 -1.85 7.80
C ASP A 26 10.81 -1.79 6.32
N PHE A 27 11.60 -2.75 5.82
CA PHE A 27 11.82 -2.94 4.39
C PHE A 27 10.49 -3.22 3.69
N LEU A 28 9.71 -4.21 4.15
CA LEU A 28 8.42 -4.55 3.56
C LEU A 28 7.47 -3.34 3.55
N ARG A 29 7.46 -2.53 4.62
CA ARG A 29 6.64 -1.30 4.67
C ARG A 29 7.04 -0.31 3.59
N ALA A 30 8.34 0.00 3.48
CA ALA A 30 8.87 0.93 2.49
C ALA A 30 8.65 0.41 1.07
N PHE A 31 8.97 -0.87 0.85
CA PHE A 31 8.78 -1.56 -0.42
C PHE A 31 7.32 -1.48 -0.87
N SER A 32 6.36 -1.80 0.00
CA SER A 32 4.93 -1.73 -0.34
C SER A 32 4.50 -0.33 -0.79
N ILE A 33 4.93 0.72 -0.08
CA ILE A 33 4.55 2.09 -0.44
C ILE A 33 5.21 2.55 -1.74
N ILE A 34 6.50 2.26 -1.92
CA ILE A 34 7.23 2.62 -3.14
C ILE A 34 6.63 1.91 -4.36
N VAL A 35 6.37 0.60 -4.26
CA VAL A 35 5.77 -0.18 -5.34
C VAL A 35 4.36 0.32 -5.67
N VAL A 36 3.54 0.71 -4.69
CA VAL A 36 2.23 1.34 -4.96
C VAL A 36 2.40 2.66 -5.71
N CYS A 37 3.35 3.50 -5.32
CA CYS A 37 3.58 4.79 -5.98
C CYS A 37 4.02 4.60 -7.44
N ILE A 38 5.02 3.75 -7.67
CA ILE A 38 5.51 3.42 -9.02
C ILE A 38 4.41 2.73 -9.83
N GLY A 39 3.67 1.81 -9.19
CA GLY A 39 2.55 1.12 -9.80
C GLY A 39 1.49 2.09 -10.30
N HIS A 40 1.09 3.08 -9.50
CA HIS A 40 0.18 4.14 -9.94
C HIS A 40 0.75 4.95 -11.10
N TRP A 41 2.03 5.34 -11.06
CA TRP A 41 2.64 6.12 -12.14
C TRP A 41 2.74 5.37 -13.47
N LEU A 42 3.01 4.06 -13.41
CA LEU A 42 3.12 3.20 -14.59
C LEU A 42 1.76 2.76 -15.16
N SER A 43 0.79 2.52 -14.27
CA SER A 43 -0.53 2.00 -14.63
C SER A 43 -1.53 3.09 -15.00
N ALA A 44 -1.38 4.30 -14.48
CA ALA A 44 -2.27 5.42 -14.84
C ALA A 44 -2.10 5.78 -16.33
N VAL A 45 -3.21 5.76 -17.04
CA VAL A 45 -3.31 6.17 -18.43
C VAL A 45 -4.34 7.28 -18.51
N VAL A 46 -3.92 8.46 -18.93
CA VAL A 46 -4.79 9.63 -18.96
C VAL A 46 -5.07 9.99 -20.41
N ILE A 47 -6.32 9.79 -20.82
CA ILE A 47 -6.81 10.08 -22.17
C ILE A 47 -7.55 11.41 -22.11
N LYS A 48 -7.09 12.40 -22.89
CA LYS A 48 -7.78 13.67 -23.07
C LYS A 48 -8.57 13.63 -24.37
N ASN A 49 -9.89 13.68 -24.27
CA ASN A 49 -10.80 13.79 -25.41
C ASN A 49 -11.53 15.14 -25.39
N GLU A 50 -12.31 15.43 -26.44
CA GLU A 50 -13.15 16.63 -26.55
C GLU A 50 -14.12 16.79 -25.36
N THR A 51 -14.56 15.67 -24.78
CA THR A 51 -15.46 15.61 -23.62
C THR A 51 -14.77 15.71 -22.26
N GLY A 52 -13.43 15.78 -22.24
CA GLY A 52 -12.62 15.94 -21.03
C GLY A 52 -11.57 14.86 -20.82
N ILE A 53 -11.03 14.82 -19.60
CA ILE A 53 -9.98 13.89 -19.18
C ILE A 53 -10.60 12.63 -18.58
N ARG A 54 -10.23 11.47 -19.12
CA ARG A 54 -10.55 10.16 -18.57
C ARG A 54 -9.27 9.46 -18.10
N VAL A 55 -9.34 8.85 -16.92
CA VAL A 55 -8.23 8.08 -16.35
C VAL A 55 -8.58 6.59 -16.46
N TYR A 56 -7.77 5.86 -17.21
CA TYR A 56 -7.83 4.42 -17.39
C TYR A 56 -6.61 3.76 -16.73
N ASN A 57 -6.64 2.43 -16.66
CA ASN A 57 -5.54 1.63 -16.16
C ASN A 57 -4.93 0.81 -17.30
N ALA A 58 -3.63 0.97 -17.54
CA ALA A 58 -2.87 0.23 -18.56
C ALA A 58 -3.01 -1.28 -18.41
N VAL A 59 -3.22 -1.79 -17.19
CA VAL A 59 -3.41 -3.22 -16.91
C VAL A 59 -4.59 -3.81 -17.67
N GLY A 60 -5.66 -3.02 -17.85
CA GLY A 60 -6.85 -3.45 -18.61
C GLY A 60 -6.73 -3.23 -20.12
N MET A 61 -5.73 -2.45 -20.56
CA MET A 61 -5.52 -2.12 -21.97
C MET A 61 -4.48 -3.04 -22.63
N ILE A 62 -3.43 -3.41 -21.90
CA ILE A 62 -2.33 -4.22 -22.41
C ILE A 62 -2.56 -5.69 -22.05
N ARG A 63 -2.65 -6.54 -23.08
CA ARG A 63 -2.85 -7.99 -22.92
C ARG A 63 -1.74 -8.59 -22.05
N GLY A 64 -2.14 -9.34 -21.02
CA GLY A 64 -1.22 -10.03 -20.12
C GLY A 64 -0.66 -9.17 -18.98
N MET A 65 -0.82 -7.84 -19.01
CA MET A 65 -0.31 -6.96 -17.96
C MET A 65 -0.98 -7.22 -16.59
N TRP A 66 -2.16 -7.83 -16.56
CA TRP A 66 -2.81 -8.32 -15.34
C TRP A 66 -1.95 -9.29 -14.53
N LEU A 67 -1.05 -10.07 -15.14
CA LEU A 67 -0.12 -10.95 -14.42
C LEU A 67 0.79 -10.17 -13.48
N SER A 68 1.19 -8.96 -13.87
CA SER A 68 2.01 -8.10 -13.02
C SER A 68 1.30 -7.76 -11.71
N THR A 69 -0.04 -7.69 -11.70
CA THR A 69 -0.83 -7.41 -10.49
C THR A 69 -0.74 -8.53 -9.47
N TRP A 70 -0.39 -9.76 -9.87
CA TRP A 70 -0.25 -10.87 -8.93
C TRP A 70 1.04 -10.79 -8.11
N ILE A 71 1.98 -9.92 -8.51
CA ILE A 71 3.25 -9.69 -7.82
C ILE A 71 3.29 -8.26 -7.26
N LEU A 72 2.87 -7.28 -8.06
CA LEU A 72 2.98 -5.85 -7.77
C LEU A 72 1.82 -5.30 -6.94
N GLN A 73 0.72 -6.05 -6.75
CA GLN A 73 -0.36 -5.64 -5.85
C GLN A 73 0.01 -5.89 -4.40
N VAL A 74 0.92 -5.08 -3.87
CA VAL A 74 1.60 -5.23 -2.58
C VAL A 74 0.81 -4.74 -1.37
N MET A 75 -0.44 -4.30 -1.53
CA MET A 75 -1.31 -3.91 -0.41
C MET A 75 -1.39 -4.98 0.70
N PRO A 76 -1.49 -6.29 0.39
CA PRO A 76 -1.48 -7.31 1.43
C PRO A 76 -0.20 -7.29 2.28
N LEU A 77 0.97 -7.09 1.68
CA LEU A 77 2.23 -6.99 2.43
C LEU A 77 2.23 -5.81 3.41
N PHE A 78 1.62 -4.68 3.03
CA PHE A 78 1.49 -3.54 3.94
C PHE A 78 0.59 -3.82 5.14
N PHE A 79 -0.56 -4.48 4.93
CA PHE A 79 -1.46 -4.86 6.03
C PHE A 79 -0.85 -5.93 6.92
N PHE A 80 -0.10 -6.88 6.35
CA PHE A 80 0.69 -7.87 7.08
C PHE A 80 1.71 -7.18 8.02
N VAL A 81 2.49 -6.24 7.48
CA VAL A 81 3.41 -5.40 8.27
C VAL A 81 2.65 -4.59 9.34
N GLY A 82 1.47 -4.10 9.00
CA GLY A 82 0.56 -3.42 9.93
C GLY A 82 0.15 -4.29 11.11
N GLY A 83 -0.07 -5.59 10.89
CA GLY A 83 -0.33 -6.62 11.89
C GLY A 83 0.78 -6.67 12.94
N PHE A 84 1.97 -7.03 12.49
CA PHE A 84 3.16 -7.10 13.34
C PHE A 84 3.42 -5.79 14.08
N SER A 85 3.40 -4.66 13.36
CA SER A 85 3.70 -3.34 13.93
C SER A 85 2.69 -2.96 15.02
N ASN A 86 1.41 -3.27 14.83
CA ASN A 86 0.39 -2.96 15.82
C ASN A 86 0.51 -3.88 17.04
N SER A 87 0.75 -5.19 16.86
CA SER A 87 0.96 -6.11 18.00
C SER A 87 2.13 -5.69 18.88
N ARG A 88 3.29 -5.45 18.26
CA ARG A 88 4.51 -5.07 18.99
C ARG A 88 4.37 -3.74 19.73
N ASN A 89 3.69 -2.76 19.15
CA ASN A 89 3.39 -1.49 19.82
C ASN A 89 2.42 -1.67 20.99
N ILE A 90 1.38 -2.50 20.86
CA ILE A 90 0.42 -2.78 21.95
C ILE A 90 1.15 -3.49 23.10
N ASN A 91 1.94 -4.54 22.80
CA ASN A 91 2.72 -5.27 23.80
C ASN A 91 3.74 -4.35 24.48
N SER A 92 4.45 -3.50 23.72
CA SER A 92 5.42 -2.54 24.29
C SER A 92 4.77 -1.50 25.21
N LEU A 93 3.61 -0.95 24.85
CA LEU A 93 2.89 0.00 25.70
C LEU A 93 2.37 -0.66 26.98
N LYS A 94 1.86 -1.90 26.87
CA LYS A 94 1.44 -2.69 28.03
C LYS A 94 2.61 -2.91 29.01
N ASN A 95 3.80 -3.26 28.50
CA ASN A 95 5.00 -3.46 29.32
C ASN A 95 5.47 -2.16 30.00
N LYS A 96 5.17 -1.00 29.41
CA LYS A 96 5.46 0.33 29.97
C LYS A 96 4.36 0.87 30.90
N GLY A 97 3.36 0.05 31.25
CA GLY A 97 2.21 0.47 32.07
C GLY A 97 1.28 1.48 31.40
N LYS A 98 1.39 1.68 30.08
CA LYS A 98 0.62 2.67 29.32
C LYS A 98 -0.64 2.05 28.73
N GLY A 99 -1.75 2.77 28.85
CA GLY A 99 -3.07 2.30 28.41
C GLY A 99 -3.32 2.41 26.89
N LEU A 100 -4.38 1.75 26.42
CA LEU A 100 -4.84 1.77 25.02
C LEU A 100 -5.16 3.17 24.50
N LYS A 101 -5.53 4.11 25.38
CA LYS A 101 -5.76 5.52 25.02
C LYS A 101 -4.51 6.17 24.41
N GLU A 102 -3.33 5.86 24.92
CA GLU A 102 -2.07 6.38 24.38
C GLU A 102 -1.73 5.74 23.02
N PHE A 103 -2.04 4.45 22.85
CA PHE A 103 -1.90 3.75 21.56
C PHE A 103 -2.74 4.44 20.47
N TYR A 104 -4.03 4.64 20.73
CA TYR A 104 -4.93 5.30 19.77
C TYR A 104 -4.53 6.75 19.51
N LYS A 105 -4.20 7.52 20.56
CA LYS A 105 -3.79 8.93 20.41
C LYS A 105 -2.55 9.07 19.54
N LYS A 106 -1.48 8.31 19.82
CA LYS A 106 -0.23 8.37 19.04
C LYS A 106 -0.46 7.99 17.58
N ARG A 107 -1.28 6.97 17.33
CA ARG A 107 -1.56 6.50 15.98
C ARG A 107 -2.43 7.47 15.19
N ALA A 108 -3.51 7.95 15.80
CA ALA A 108 -4.42 8.92 15.23
C ALA A 108 -3.67 10.20 14.84
N ILE A 109 -2.85 10.77 15.74
CA ILE A 109 -2.07 11.98 15.43
C ILE A 109 -1.11 11.73 14.27
N ARG A 110 -0.38 10.61 14.26
CA ARG A 110 0.60 10.30 13.21
C ARG A 110 -0.04 10.11 11.83
N LEU A 111 -1.24 9.53 11.76
CA LEU A 111 -1.93 9.27 10.49
C LEU A 111 -2.82 10.45 10.06
N LEU A 112 -3.60 11.01 10.97
CA LEU A 112 -4.58 12.07 10.66
C LEU A 112 -3.91 13.41 10.43
N LYS A 113 -2.85 13.78 11.16
CA LYS A 113 -2.26 15.13 11.01
C LYS A 113 -1.72 15.40 9.60
N PRO A 114 -0.89 14.53 8.97
CA PRO A 114 -0.46 14.72 7.58
C PRO A 114 -1.63 14.67 6.60
N THR A 115 -2.62 13.81 6.87
CA THR A 115 -3.78 13.61 6.01
C THR A 115 -4.72 14.81 6.02
N ILE A 116 -5.03 15.38 7.19
CA ILE A 116 -5.84 16.59 7.32
C ILE A 116 -5.14 17.75 6.61
N PHE A 117 -3.83 17.88 6.78
CA PHE A 117 -3.05 18.90 6.07
C PHE A 117 -3.15 18.73 4.55
N PHE A 118 -2.99 17.51 4.04
CA PHE A 118 -3.20 17.19 2.63
C PHE A 118 -4.62 17.53 2.16
N CYS A 119 -5.65 17.13 2.92
CA CYS A 119 -7.04 17.40 2.60
C CYS A 119 -7.36 18.89 2.58
N ILE A 120 -6.79 19.70 3.49
CA ILE A 120 -6.96 21.16 3.50
C ILE A 120 -6.38 21.77 2.23
N ILE A 121 -5.17 21.38 1.83
CA ILE A 121 -4.55 21.89 0.60
C ILE A 121 -5.39 21.51 -0.63
N TRP A 122 -5.81 20.24 -0.73
CA TRP A 122 -6.65 19.79 -1.82
C TRP A 122 -8.03 20.41 -1.84
N PHE A 123 -8.61 20.71 -0.67
CA PHE A 123 -9.85 21.47 -0.56
C PHE A 123 -9.72 22.84 -1.21
N PHE A 124 -8.67 23.60 -0.90
CA PHE A 124 -8.43 24.90 -1.52
C PHE A 124 -8.13 24.80 -3.01
N ILE A 125 -7.38 23.78 -3.46
CA ILE A 125 -7.15 23.52 -4.89
C ILE A 125 -8.48 23.26 -5.61
N ILE A 126 -9.35 22.42 -5.05
CA ILE A 126 -10.66 22.13 -5.65
C ILE A 126 -11.52 23.39 -5.71
N ILE A 127 -11.61 24.17 -4.63
CA ILE A 127 -12.37 25.43 -4.60
C ILE A 127 -11.83 26.41 -5.65
N PHE A 128 -10.51 26.57 -5.76
CA PHE A 128 -9.89 27.39 -6.78
C PHE A 128 -10.29 26.93 -8.20
N LEU A 129 -10.21 25.63 -8.49
CA LEU A 129 -10.61 25.09 -9.78
C LEU A 129 -12.10 25.30 -10.07
N LEU A 130 -12.98 25.19 -9.07
CA LEU A 130 -14.42 25.41 -9.23
C LEU A 130 -14.76 26.87 -9.56
N ILE A 131 -14.01 27.83 -9.02
CA ILE A 131 -14.25 29.26 -9.23
C ILE A 131 -13.64 29.74 -10.56
N PHE A 132 -12.43 29.28 -10.88
CA PHE A 132 -11.63 29.86 -11.97
C PHE A 132 -11.60 29.00 -13.26
N LEU A 133 -12.01 27.74 -13.23
CA LEU A 133 -12.16 26.90 -14.43
C LEU A 133 -13.64 26.59 -14.72
N PRO A 134 -14.26 27.27 -15.71
CA PRO A 134 -15.65 27.00 -16.11
C PRO A 134 -15.90 25.53 -16.51
N ASP A 135 -14.89 24.88 -17.10
CA ASP A 135 -14.92 23.48 -17.56
C ASP A 135 -14.37 22.47 -16.54
N TRP A 136 -14.36 22.78 -15.23
CA TRP A 136 -13.77 21.90 -14.19
C TRP A 136 -14.29 20.45 -14.25
N GLN A 137 -15.54 20.25 -14.69
CA GLN A 137 -16.16 18.93 -14.81
C GLN A 137 -15.36 17.99 -15.72
N ARG A 138 -14.68 18.54 -16.74
CA ARG A 138 -13.79 17.80 -17.64
C ARG A 138 -12.58 17.19 -16.90
N TYR A 139 -12.21 17.73 -15.74
CA TYR A 139 -11.05 17.30 -14.95
C TYR A 139 -11.43 16.45 -13.73
N LYS A 140 -12.73 16.26 -13.48
CA LYS A 140 -13.26 15.57 -12.28
C LYS A 140 -12.60 14.20 -12.04
N MET A 141 -12.43 13.39 -13.08
CA MET A 141 -11.81 12.07 -12.93
C MET A 141 -10.34 12.14 -12.49
N GLY A 142 -9.56 13.10 -12.99
CA GLY A 142 -8.18 13.32 -12.57
C GLY A 142 -8.07 13.77 -11.11
N LEU A 143 -8.99 14.65 -10.68
CA LEU A 143 -9.08 15.10 -9.29
C LEU A 143 -9.43 13.95 -8.34
N VAL A 144 -10.47 13.18 -8.68
CA VAL A 144 -10.88 12.00 -7.91
C VAL A 144 -9.78 10.96 -7.87
N ALA A 145 -9.08 10.70 -8.99
CA ALA A 145 -7.97 9.76 -9.02
C ALA A 145 -6.86 10.17 -8.04
N THR A 146 -6.57 11.47 -7.92
CA THR A 146 -5.48 11.97 -7.07
C THR A 146 -5.76 11.79 -5.58
N ILE A 147 -7.02 11.95 -5.16
CA ILE A 147 -7.45 11.77 -3.76
C ILE A 147 -7.85 10.31 -3.50
N GLY A 148 -8.13 9.55 -4.55
CA GLY A 148 -8.58 8.17 -4.55
C GLY A 148 -7.89 7.29 -3.50
N PRO A 149 -6.55 7.25 -3.43
CA PRO A 149 -5.85 6.40 -2.48
C PRO A 149 -6.26 6.56 -1.02
N LEU A 150 -6.81 7.70 -0.58
CA LEU A 150 -7.18 7.95 0.82
C LEU A 150 -8.12 6.88 1.41
N TRP A 151 -8.90 6.16 0.59
CA TRP A 151 -9.72 5.03 1.05
C TRP A 151 -8.89 3.98 1.82
N PHE A 152 -7.68 3.69 1.33
CA PHE A 152 -6.76 2.73 1.95
C PHE A 152 -6.35 3.18 3.35
N LEU A 153 -6.12 4.48 3.54
CA LEU A 153 -5.79 5.03 4.85
C LEU A 153 -6.97 4.90 5.82
N GLY A 154 -8.20 5.10 5.34
CA GLY A 154 -9.42 4.86 6.13
C GLY A 154 -9.51 3.41 6.61
N VAL A 155 -9.29 2.45 5.71
CA VAL A 155 -9.26 1.02 6.05
C VAL A 155 -8.12 0.70 7.01
N TYR A 156 -6.92 1.25 6.79
CA TYR A 156 -5.78 1.04 7.67
C TYR A 156 -6.01 1.59 9.08
N LEU A 157 -6.66 2.74 9.20
CA LEU A 157 -7.06 3.32 10.47
C LEU A 157 -8.06 2.39 11.17
N PHE A 158 -9.09 1.91 10.47
CA PHE A 158 -10.05 0.94 11.01
C PHE A 158 -9.36 -0.32 11.55
N VAL A 159 -8.54 -0.98 10.71
CA VAL A 159 -7.81 -2.19 11.11
C VAL A 159 -6.92 -1.92 12.34
N THR A 160 -6.34 -0.73 12.42
CA THR A 160 -5.53 -0.33 13.58
C THR A 160 -6.36 -0.07 14.83
N LEU A 161 -7.57 0.47 14.69
CA LEU A 161 -8.50 0.66 15.80
C LEU A 161 -8.98 -0.67 16.38
N VAL A 162 -9.23 -1.66 15.52
CA VAL A 162 -9.71 -2.99 15.91
C VAL A 162 -8.56 -3.92 16.34
N ALA A 163 -7.31 -3.56 16.04
CA ALA A 163 -6.12 -4.38 16.33
C ALA A 163 -6.00 -4.88 17.79
N PRO A 164 -6.28 -4.08 18.85
CA PRO A 164 -6.20 -4.59 20.23
C PRO A 164 -7.22 -5.70 20.53
N PHE A 165 -8.40 -5.63 19.93
CA PHE A 165 -9.41 -6.67 20.06
C PHE A 165 -8.99 -7.94 19.30
N MET A 166 -8.54 -7.80 18.05
CA MET A 166 -8.03 -8.93 17.27
C MET A 166 -6.82 -9.59 17.92
N LEU A 167 -5.94 -8.82 18.56
CA LEU A 167 -4.79 -9.35 19.28
C LEU A 167 -5.21 -10.20 20.50
N LYS A 168 -6.27 -9.79 21.22
CA LYS A 168 -6.82 -10.63 22.31
C LYS A 168 -7.33 -11.96 21.75
N LEU A 169 -8.09 -11.91 20.67
CA LEU A 169 -8.62 -13.11 20.00
C LEU A 169 -7.50 -13.98 19.40
N HIS A 170 -6.41 -13.37 18.92
CA HIS A 170 -5.24 -14.08 18.45
C HIS A 170 -4.58 -14.87 19.60
N LYS A 171 -4.39 -14.24 20.77
CA LYS A 171 -3.79 -14.90 21.93
C LYS A 171 -4.64 -16.05 22.48
N SER A 172 -5.97 -15.97 22.37
CA SER A 172 -6.86 -17.05 22.82
C SER A 172 -7.05 -18.16 21.78
N SER A 173 -7.19 -17.80 20.49
CA SER A 173 -7.64 -18.75 19.46
C SER A 173 -7.18 -18.36 18.05
N LYS A 174 -5.87 -18.14 17.84
CA LYS A 174 -5.30 -17.68 16.57
C LYS A 174 -5.77 -18.43 15.31
N PHE A 175 -5.83 -19.77 15.36
CA PHE A 175 -6.24 -20.60 14.21
C PHE A 175 -7.75 -20.57 13.94
N LEU A 176 -8.57 -20.40 14.98
CA LEU A 176 -10.01 -20.26 14.83
C LEU A 176 -10.34 -18.94 14.13
N ILE A 177 -9.74 -17.83 14.58
CA ILE A 177 -10.02 -16.50 14.04
C ILE A 177 -9.60 -16.36 12.58
N ILE A 178 -8.42 -16.85 12.21
CA ILE A 178 -7.99 -16.79 10.81
C ILE A 178 -8.87 -17.64 9.90
N SER A 179 -9.32 -18.82 10.38
CA SER A 179 -10.25 -19.67 9.66
C SER A 179 -11.64 -19.03 9.53
N LEU A 180 -12.14 -18.40 10.59
CA LEU A 180 -13.41 -17.66 10.56
C LEU A 180 -13.36 -16.51 9.56
N LEU A 181 -12.30 -15.71 9.56
CA LEU A 181 -12.12 -14.62 8.59
C LEU A 181 -12.06 -15.17 7.15
N PHE A 182 -11.35 -16.27 6.92
CA PHE A 182 -11.31 -16.92 5.61
C PHE A 182 -12.72 -17.37 5.15
N ILE A 183 -13.43 -18.12 6.01
CA ILE A 183 -14.76 -18.64 5.73
C ILE A 183 -15.76 -17.50 5.52
N SER A 184 -15.69 -16.45 6.34
CA SER A 184 -16.53 -15.25 6.18
C SER A 184 -16.30 -14.59 4.83
N ALA A 185 -15.05 -14.50 4.34
CA ALA A 185 -14.77 -13.92 3.03
C ALA A 185 -15.40 -14.75 1.89
N VAL A 186 -15.33 -16.07 1.99
CA VAL A 186 -15.99 -17.00 1.06
C VAL A 186 -17.52 -16.83 1.11
N ILE A 187 -18.12 -16.82 2.31
CA ILE A 187 -19.57 -16.67 2.48
C ILE A 187 -20.05 -15.33 1.91
N ILE A 188 -19.34 -14.24 2.17
CA ILE A 188 -19.68 -12.91 1.66
C ILE A 188 -19.66 -12.90 0.13
N ASP A 189 -18.62 -13.46 -0.50
CA ASP A 189 -18.55 -13.53 -1.97
C ASP A 189 -19.62 -14.48 -2.54
N LEU A 190 -19.90 -15.61 -1.89
CA LEU A 190 -21.00 -16.49 -2.28
C LEU A 190 -22.34 -15.76 -2.23
N ILE A 191 -22.61 -14.99 -1.18
CA ILE A 191 -23.85 -14.22 -1.08
C ILE A 191 -23.92 -13.14 -2.17
N ARG A 192 -22.80 -12.43 -2.35
CA ARG A 192 -22.65 -11.37 -3.36
C ARG A 192 -22.94 -11.87 -4.77
N PHE A 193 -22.38 -13.02 -5.17
CA PHE A 193 -22.48 -13.51 -6.55
C PHE A 193 -23.66 -14.46 -6.78
N LYS A 194 -23.97 -15.36 -5.83
CA LYS A 194 -25.06 -16.34 -5.98
C LYS A 194 -26.43 -15.69 -5.81
N PHE A 195 -26.61 -14.85 -4.79
CA PHE A 195 -27.87 -14.16 -4.52
C PHE A 195 -27.94 -12.76 -5.15
N LYS A 196 -26.88 -12.32 -5.85
CA LYS A 196 -26.78 -11.00 -6.51
C LYS A 196 -26.97 -9.82 -5.55
N ILE A 197 -26.68 -10.01 -4.26
CA ILE A 197 -26.78 -8.96 -3.23
C ILE A 197 -25.42 -8.25 -3.14
N TYR A 198 -25.15 -7.35 -4.09
CA TYR A 198 -23.82 -6.77 -4.30
C TYR A 198 -23.28 -5.95 -3.12
N TRP A 199 -24.16 -5.30 -2.35
CA TRP A 199 -23.76 -4.43 -1.23
C TRP A 199 -23.09 -5.22 -0.09
N VAL A 200 -23.41 -6.51 0.09
CA VAL A 200 -22.81 -7.39 1.10
C VAL A 200 -21.30 -7.54 0.86
N GLY A 201 -20.83 -7.38 -0.38
CA GLY A 201 -19.41 -7.37 -0.71
C GLY A 201 -18.60 -6.34 0.09
N TRP A 202 -19.19 -5.23 0.54
CA TRP A 202 -18.47 -4.24 1.34
C TRP A 202 -17.98 -4.78 2.69
N PHE A 203 -18.62 -5.83 3.24
CA PHE A 203 -18.12 -6.49 4.45
C PHE A 203 -16.75 -7.16 4.22
N ASN A 204 -16.42 -7.55 2.98
CA ASN A 204 -15.10 -8.10 2.68
C ASN A 204 -13.98 -7.09 2.83
N VAL A 205 -14.25 -5.78 2.78
CA VAL A 205 -13.25 -4.78 3.16
C VAL A 205 -12.73 -5.09 4.57
N PHE A 206 -13.62 -5.37 5.52
CA PHE A 206 -13.19 -5.68 6.88
C PHE A 206 -12.58 -7.07 6.97
N THR A 207 -13.28 -8.09 6.48
CA THR A 207 -12.87 -9.48 6.63
C THR A 207 -11.52 -9.78 5.98
N VAL A 208 -11.32 -9.33 4.74
CA VAL A 208 -10.08 -9.58 3.98
C VAL A 208 -8.91 -8.85 4.62
N TRP A 209 -9.04 -7.56 4.92
CA TRP A 209 -7.90 -6.82 5.49
C TRP A 209 -7.59 -7.23 6.93
N LEU A 210 -8.58 -7.65 7.72
CA LEU A 210 -8.36 -8.28 9.02
C LEU A 210 -7.68 -9.65 8.89
N PHE A 211 -8.02 -10.45 7.88
CA PHE A 211 -7.32 -11.72 7.60
C PHE A 211 -5.83 -11.49 7.35
N VAL A 212 -5.51 -10.53 6.48
CA VAL A 212 -4.12 -10.20 6.16
C VAL A 212 -3.39 -9.60 7.37
N HIS A 213 -4.08 -8.76 8.15
CA HIS A 213 -3.53 -8.21 9.39
C HIS A 213 -3.23 -9.30 10.42
N GLN A 214 -4.10 -10.32 10.53
CA GLN A 214 -3.93 -11.49 11.39
C GLN A 214 -2.67 -12.28 11.02
N LEU A 215 -2.34 -12.42 9.72
CA LEU A 215 -1.07 -13.03 9.30
C LEU A 215 0.15 -12.30 9.90
N GLY A 216 0.06 -10.98 10.05
CA GLY A 216 1.10 -10.19 10.70
C GLY A 216 1.27 -10.49 12.19
N PHE A 217 0.21 -10.90 12.88
CA PHE A 217 0.31 -11.39 14.27
C PHE A 217 0.99 -12.75 14.34
N PHE A 218 0.71 -13.65 13.39
CA PHE A 218 1.43 -14.93 13.27
C PHE A 218 2.93 -14.76 12.95
N TYR A 219 3.34 -13.60 12.44
CA TYR A 219 4.75 -13.26 12.30
C TYR A 219 5.35 -12.68 13.60
N GLU A 220 4.54 -11.99 14.41
CA GLU A 220 4.99 -11.44 15.69
C GLU A 220 5.12 -12.48 16.81
N ASP A 221 4.30 -13.54 16.78
CA ASP A 221 4.36 -14.67 17.72
C ASP A 221 5.33 -15.78 17.27
N ASP A 222 6.19 -15.48 16.29
CA ASP A 222 7.15 -16.36 15.64
C ASP A 222 6.55 -17.62 14.97
N THR A 223 5.23 -17.79 14.89
CA THR A 223 4.60 -18.98 14.27
C THR A 223 5.00 -19.11 12.80
N LEU A 224 4.94 -18.02 12.02
CA LEU A 224 5.35 -18.01 10.61
C LEU A 224 6.86 -18.12 10.44
N ILE A 225 7.64 -17.71 11.43
CA ILE A 225 9.11 -17.80 11.38
C ILE A 225 9.53 -19.26 11.57
N ASN A 226 8.94 -19.93 12.56
CA ASN A 226 9.31 -21.27 13.03
C ASN A 226 8.79 -22.42 12.15
N ILE A 227 7.88 -22.16 11.20
CA ILE A 227 7.46 -23.22 10.26
C ILE A 227 8.58 -23.56 9.26
N PRO A 228 8.70 -24.84 8.84
CA PRO A 228 9.64 -25.25 7.81
C PRO A 228 9.45 -24.50 6.49
N VAL A 229 10.53 -24.32 5.74
CA VAL A 229 10.51 -23.65 4.41
C VAL A 229 9.49 -24.30 3.47
N MET A 230 9.35 -25.62 3.52
CA MET A 230 8.33 -26.34 2.74
C MET A 230 6.89 -25.89 3.04
N LYS A 231 6.56 -25.58 4.29
CA LYS A 231 5.23 -25.05 4.65
C LYS A 231 5.05 -23.60 4.16
N LYS A 232 6.11 -22.78 4.16
CA LYS A 232 6.10 -21.42 3.58
C LYS A 232 5.84 -21.49 2.06
N PHE A 233 6.50 -22.44 1.38
CA PHE A 233 6.23 -22.77 -0.02
C PHE A 233 4.80 -23.24 -0.24
N LEU A 234 4.29 -24.13 0.59
CA LEU A 234 2.92 -24.62 0.48
C LEU A 234 1.89 -23.48 0.61
N ILE A 235 2.09 -22.55 1.54
CA ILE A 235 1.23 -21.36 1.69
C ILE A 235 1.25 -20.51 0.41
N ALA A 236 2.45 -20.23 -0.13
CA ALA A 236 2.58 -19.47 -1.37
C ALA A 236 1.91 -20.21 -2.54
N PHE A 237 2.20 -21.50 -2.68
CA PHE A 237 1.70 -22.38 -3.73
C PHE A 237 0.17 -22.50 -3.72
N LEU A 238 -0.44 -22.68 -2.54
CA LEU A 238 -1.89 -22.71 -2.40
C LEU A 238 -2.52 -21.35 -2.71
N GLY A 239 -1.86 -20.25 -2.34
CA GLY A 239 -2.30 -18.90 -2.71
C GLY A 239 -2.34 -18.69 -4.22
N ILE A 240 -1.27 -19.04 -4.93
CA ILE A 240 -1.21 -18.88 -6.39
C ILE A 240 -2.14 -19.87 -7.12
N LEU A 241 -2.23 -21.13 -6.68
CA LEU A 241 -3.18 -22.09 -7.23
C LEU A 241 -4.63 -21.66 -7.01
N GLY A 242 -4.94 -21.15 -5.82
CA GLY A 242 -6.26 -20.59 -5.52
C GLY A 242 -6.61 -19.42 -6.43
N LEU A 243 -5.65 -18.52 -6.69
CA LEU A 243 -5.83 -17.44 -7.67
C LEU A 243 -6.09 -17.97 -9.09
N ILE A 244 -5.30 -18.93 -9.57
CA ILE A 244 -5.49 -19.53 -10.89
C ILE A 244 -6.88 -20.16 -10.99
N PHE A 245 -7.28 -20.94 -10.00
CA PHE A 245 -8.58 -21.60 -9.99
C PHE A 245 -9.73 -20.58 -9.98
N LEU A 246 -9.71 -19.63 -9.05
CA LEU A 246 -10.77 -18.63 -8.89
C LEU A 246 -10.90 -17.72 -10.13
N THR A 247 -9.79 -17.35 -10.78
CA THR A 247 -9.81 -16.42 -11.91
C THR A 247 -10.08 -17.09 -13.27
N ASN A 248 -10.00 -18.42 -13.38
CA ASN A 248 -10.36 -19.14 -14.60
C ASN A 248 -11.71 -19.85 -14.51
N PHE A 249 -12.13 -20.28 -13.32
CA PHE A 249 -13.41 -21.00 -13.12
C PHE A 249 -14.44 -20.21 -12.30
N GLY A 250 -14.02 -19.19 -11.56
CA GLY A 250 -14.91 -18.34 -10.75
C GLY A 250 -15.35 -17.07 -11.46
N PRO A 251 -16.27 -16.29 -10.86
CA PRO A 251 -16.77 -15.02 -11.40
C PRO A 251 -15.76 -13.86 -11.29
N TYR A 252 -14.49 -14.15 -10.98
CA TYR A 252 -13.49 -13.17 -10.60
C TYR A 252 -12.63 -12.76 -11.80
N PRO A 253 -12.37 -11.45 -12.00
CA PRO A 253 -11.45 -11.01 -13.04
C PRO A 253 -10.01 -11.47 -12.73
N LYS A 254 -9.19 -11.57 -13.76
CA LYS A 254 -7.77 -11.92 -13.61
C LYS A 254 -6.94 -10.82 -12.96
N SER A 255 -7.35 -9.56 -13.12
CA SER A 255 -6.68 -8.41 -12.50
C SER A 255 -6.96 -8.34 -10.99
N MET A 256 -5.92 -8.08 -10.21
CA MET A 256 -6.02 -7.81 -8.76
C MET A 256 -6.18 -6.31 -8.44
N VAL A 257 -6.26 -5.46 -9.48
CA VAL A 257 -6.56 -4.03 -9.37
C VAL A 257 -7.80 -3.66 -10.17
N GLY A 258 -8.45 -2.57 -9.80
CA GLY A 258 -9.53 -2.00 -10.62
C GLY A 258 -8.97 -1.43 -11.92
N THR A 259 -9.39 -1.98 -13.05
CA THR A 259 -8.94 -1.51 -14.38
C THR A 259 -9.92 -0.54 -15.04
N GLY A 260 -11.18 -0.55 -14.62
CA GLY A 260 -12.28 0.16 -15.27
C GLY A 260 -12.86 -0.55 -16.50
N PHE A 261 -12.24 -1.65 -16.96
CA PHE A 261 -12.72 -2.46 -18.09
C PHE A 261 -13.59 -3.62 -17.63
N GLU A 262 -13.29 -4.19 -16.47
CA GLU A 262 -14.07 -5.28 -15.89
C GLU A 262 -15.25 -4.74 -15.06
N LYS A 263 -16.42 -5.38 -15.17
CA LYS A 263 -17.62 -5.01 -14.38
C LYS A 263 -17.42 -5.20 -12.87
N ILE A 264 -16.57 -6.15 -12.49
CA ILE A 264 -16.24 -6.49 -11.11
C ILE A 264 -14.76 -6.21 -10.92
N SER A 265 -14.38 -5.64 -9.78
CA SER A 265 -12.99 -5.53 -9.35
C SER A 265 -12.76 -6.38 -8.11
N ASN A 266 -11.64 -7.12 -8.10
CA ASN A 266 -11.19 -7.84 -6.90
C ASN A 266 -10.79 -6.91 -5.75
N MET A 267 -10.66 -5.60 -5.98
CA MET A 267 -10.22 -4.62 -4.98
C MET A 267 -11.36 -3.69 -4.50
N ASN A 268 -12.49 -3.66 -5.21
CA ASN A 268 -13.58 -2.74 -4.92
C ASN A 268 -14.98 -3.38 -5.08
N PRO A 269 -15.54 -3.96 -4.01
CA PRO A 269 -14.89 -4.32 -2.74
C PRO A 269 -13.99 -5.57 -2.87
N PRO A 270 -13.05 -5.78 -1.92
CA PRO A 270 -12.16 -6.95 -1.89
C PRO A 270 -12.89 -8.28 -2.03
N THR A 271 -12.28 -9.24 -2.71
CA THR A 271 -12.78 -10.60 -2.87
C THR A 271 -11.85 -11.62 -2.21
N ILE A 272 -12.27 -12.89 -2.17
CA ILE A 272 -11.44 -14.02 -1.77
C ILE A 272 -10.16 -14.13 -2.61
N CYS A 273 -10.12 -13.58 -3.83
CA CYS A 273 -8.88 -13.48 -4.60
C CYS A 273 -7.81 -12.68 -3.85
N ILE A 274 -8.16 -11.62 -3.12
CA ILE A 274 -7.17 -10.84 -2.36
C ILE A 274 -6.66 -11.61 -1.14
N VAL A 275 -7.47 -12.50 -0.56
CA VAL A 275 -7.02 -13.45 0.45
C VAL A 275 -6.00 -14.42 -0.14
N MET A 276 -6.28 -15.01 -1.30
CA MET A 276 -5.34 -15.91 -1.98
C MET A 276 -4.06 -15.21 -2.42
N LEU A 277 -4.17 -13.98 -2.93
CA LEU A 277 -3.04 -13.10 -3.22
C LEU A 277 -2.21 -12.81 -1.97
N SER A 278 -2.85 -12.61 -0.82
CA SER A 278 -2.13 -12.39 0.44
C SER A 278 -1.31 -13.61 0.85
N LEU A 279 -1.85 -14.82 0.68
CA LEU A 279 -1.12 -16.07 0.96
C LEU A 279 0.06 -16.24 -0.01
N TRP A 280 -0.15 -15.95 -1.29
CA TRP A 280 0.91 -15.94 -2.30
C TRP A 280 2.04 -14.97 -1.93
N LEU A 281 1.71 -13.70 -1.71
CA LEU A 281 2.71 -12.65 -1.46
C LEU A 281 3.38 -12.78 -0.10
N VAL A 282 2.64 -13.08 0.97
CA VAL A 282 3.21 -13.28 2.31
C VAL A 282 4.06 -14.55 2.34
N GLY A 283 3.60 -15.64 1.72
CA GLY A 283 4.39 -16.86 1.58
C GLY A 283 5.71 -16.61 0.83
N LEU A 284 5.66 -15.92 -0.31
CA LEU A 284 6.84 -15.52 -1.08
C LEU A 284 7.79 -14.64 -0.26
N ALA A 285 7.24 -13.63 0.44
CA ALA A 285 8.00 -12.76 1.31
C ALA A 285 8.71 -13.58 2.41
N MET A 286 8.02 -14.52 3.05
CA MET A 286 8.61 -15.37 4.10
C MET A 286 9.70 -16.32 3.58
N ILE A 287 9.63 -16.76 2.32
CA ILE A 287 10.70 -17.55 1.67
C ILE A 287 11.92 -16.67 1.40
N LEU A 288 11.70 -15.44 0.91
CA LEU A 288 12.77 -14.50 0.57
C LEU A 288 13.36 -13.76 1.78
N ARG A 289 12.79 -13.96 2.97
CA ARG A 289 13.12 -13.22 4.19
C ARG A 289 14.62 -13.22 4.50
N ASP A 290 15.27 -14.38 4.47
CA ASP A 290 16.67 -14.49 4.87
C ASP A 290 17.62 -13.85 3.84
N VAL A 291 17.27 -13.94 2.55
CA VAL A 291 18.00 -13.26 1.47
C VAL A 291 17.88 -11.74 1.63
N ILE A 292 16.68 -11.25 1.89
CA ILE A 292 16.43 -9.82 2.09
C ILE A 292 17.13 -9.32 3.35
N ASN A 293 17.14 -10.09 4.44
CA ASN A 293 17.87 -9.75 5.66
C ASN A 293 19.37 -9.58 5.40
N LYS A 294 19.99 -10.47 4.61
CA LYS A 294 21.39 -10.31 4.19
C LYS A 294 21.62 -9.00 3.42
N TRP A 295 20.71 -8.60 2.55
CA TRP A 295 20.81 -7.29 1.88
C TRP A 295 20.66 -6.13 2.86
N LEU A 296 19.84 -6.27 3.90
CA LEU A 296 19.62 -5.27 4.95
C LEU A 296 20.76 -5.17 5.97
N GLU A 297 21.74 -6.07 5.93
CA GLU A 297 23.02 -5.92 6.64
C GLU A 297 23.88 -4.82 5.98
N ASN A 298 23.70 -4.57 4.68
CA ASN A 298 24.37 -3.49 3.99
C ASN A 298 23.86 -2.12 4.47
N ALA A 299 24.78 -1.32 5.00
CA ALA A 299 24.52 0.00 5.58
C ALA A 299 23.82 0.98 4.61
N ASN A 300 24.20 0.97 3.33
CA ASN A 300 23.61 1.86 2.32
C ASN A 300 22.16 1.46 2.01
N PHE A 301 21.90 0.16 1.85
CA PHE A 301 20.55 -0.34 1.60
C PHE A 301 19.63 -0.07 2.79
N TRP A 302 20.13 -0.30 4.02
CA TRP A 302 19.40 0.01 5.23
C TRP A 302 19.09 1.51 5.38
N LEU A 303 20.03 2.39 5.03
CA LEU A 303 19.81 3.82 5.03
C LEU A 303 18.65 4.22 4.11
N LEU A 304 18.57 3.66 2.90
CA LEU A 304 17.46 3.92 1.99
C LEU A 304 16.11 3.53 2.61
N VAL A 305 16.04 2.38 3.29
CA VAL A 305 14.82 1.93 3.99
C VAL A 305 14.44 2.88 5.14
N ILE A 306 15.42 3.37 5.91
CA ILE A 306 15.18 4.36 6.96
C ILE A 306 14.64 5.65 6.37
N LEU A 307 15.25 6.16 5.31
CA LEU A 307 14.84 7.40 4.65
C LEU A 307 13.43 7.28 4.07
N ALA A 308 13.12 6.17 3.40
CA ALA A 308 11.76 5.90 2.90
C ALA A 308 10.73 5.85 4.03
N ASN A 309 11.02 5.15 5.13
CA ASN A 309 10.12 5.07 6.29
C ASN A 309 9.95 6.42 7.01
N ARG A 310 10.96 7.29 6.97
CA ARG A 310 10.94 8.61 7.60
C ARG A 310 9.89 9.53 6.96
N TRP A 311 9.69 9.42 5.65
CA TRP A 311 8.79 10.27 4.86
C TRP A 311 7.63 9.49 4.23
N ILE A 312 7.30 8.33 4.80
CA ILE A 312 6.39 7.37 4.18
C ILE A 312 4.99 7.94 3.95
N MET A 313 4.52 8.78 4.87
CA MET A 313 3.19 9.41 4.76
C MET A 313 3.22 10.52 3.69
N THR A 314 4.32 11.26 3.57
CA THR A 314 4.47 12.31 2.55
C THR A 314 4.56 11.66 1.17
N ILE A 315 5.36 10.60 1.03
CA ILE A 315 5.44 9.80 -0.21
C ILE A 315 4.04 9.33 -0.59
N TYR A 316 3.34 8.67 0.34
CA TYR A 316 2.02 8.10 0.07
C TYR A 316 0.94 9.15 -0.21
N LEU A 317 0.91 10.30 0.46
CA LEU A 317 -0.13 11.31 0.23
C LEU A 317 0.12 12.08 -1.07
N TRP A 318 1.38 12.43 -1.37
CA TRP A 318 1.70 13.38 -2.44
C TRP A 318 2.08 12.75 -3.77
N HIS A 319 2.30 11.43 -3.86
CA HIS A 319 2.76 10.79 -5.10
C HIS A 319 1.83 11.00 -6.31
N LEU A 320 0.50 11.00 -6.12
CA LEU A 320 -0.42 11.27 -7.22
C LEU A 320 -0.52 12.76 -7.54
N THR A 321 -0.32 13.65 -6.56
CA THR A 321 -0.19 15.09 -6.83
C THR A 321 1.06 15.37 -7.65
N ALA A 322 2.19 14.72 -7.31
CA ALA A 322 3.43 14.80 -8.08
C ALA A 322 3.23 14.26 -9.51
N TYR A 323 2.50 13.15 -9.65
CA TYR A 323 2.14 12.59 -10.95
C TYR A 323 1.25 13.55 -11.76
N ALA A 324 0.23 14.15 -11.15
CA ALA A 324 -0.67 15.09 -11.80
C ALA A 324 0.08 16.32 -12.35
N ILE A 325 1.00 16.89 -11.57
CA ILE A 325 1.86 18.01 -12.02
C ILE A 325 2.76 17.56 -13.18
N SER A 326 3.37 16.37 -13.05
CA SER A 326 4.23 15.81 -14.09
C SER A 326 3.46 15.57 -15.38
N TYR A 327 2.22 15.08 -15.28
CA TYR A 327 1.34 14.88 -16.43
C TYR A 327 1.06 16.19 -17.14
N ILE A 328 0.69 17.26 -16.41
CA ILE A 328 0.42 18.57 -17.01
C ILE A 328 1.65 19.09 -17.79
N LEU A 329 2.85 18.96 -17.23
CA LEU A 329 4.08 19.43 -17.86
C LEU A 329 4.49 18.59 -19.08
N LEU A 330 4.52 17.27 -18.92
CA LEU A 330 4.95 16.34 -19.96
C LEU A 330 3.99 16.32 -21.15
N TYR A 331 2.68 16.44 -20.87
CA TYR A 331 1.66 16.52 -21.89
C TYR A 331 1.82 17.77 -22.76
N GLN A 332 2.26 18.91 -22.23
CA GLN A 332 2.50 20.12 -23.04
C GLN A 332 3.67 19.98 -24.03
N ILE A 333 4.63 19.09 -23.74
CA ILE A 333 5.85 18.90 -24.55
C ILE A 333 5.69 17.69 -25.49
N GLY A 334 4.49 17.12 -25.59
CA GLY A 334 4.15 16.06 -26.54
C GLY A 334 4.18 14.63 -25.98
N PHE A 335 4.59 14.41 -24.73
CA PHE A 335 4.58 13.08 -24.11
C PHE A 335 3.19 12.67 -23.61
N GLY A 336 2.88 11.37 -23.61
CA GLY A 336 1.59 10.85 -23.12
C GLY A 336 0.42 10.95 -24.10
N HIS A 337 0.67 11.33 -25.36
CA HIS A 337 -0.32 11.29 -26.44
C HIS A 337 -0.45 9.88 -27.05
N HIS A 338 0.60 9.07 -26.98
CA HIS A 338 0.64 7.71 -27.53
C HIS A 338 0.25 6.70 -26.48
N ILE A 339 -1.05 6.48 -26.36
CA ILE A 339 -1.61 5.80 -25.19
C ILE A 339 -1.56 4.29 -25.32
N THR A 340 -1.82 3.76 -26.53
CA THR A 340 -1.75 2.31 -26.84
C THR A 340 -1.49 1.98 -28.30
N ASP A 341 -1.56 2.96 -29.21
CA ASP A 341 -1.43 2.73 -30.66
C ASP A 341 -0.03 2.26 -31.05
N ASN A 342 0.97 2.55 -30.20
CA ASN A 342 2.32 2.04 -30.32
C ASN A 342 2.87 1.66 -28.94
N ILE A 343 2.81 0.36 -28.63
CA ILE A 343 3.26 -0.17 -27.33
C ILE A 343 4.77 0.06 -27.09
N THR A 344 5.57 0.17 -28.15
CA THR A 344 7.00 0.44 -28.05
C THR A 344 7.26 1.84 -27.53
N ILE A 345 6.57 2.85 -28.10
CA ILE A 345 6.67 4.24 -27.63
C ILE A 345 6.19 4.34 -26.18
N TRP A 346 5.09 3.67 -25.84
CA TRP A 346 4.56 3.64 -24.47
C TRP A 346 5.59 3.19 -23.44
N TRP A 347 6.37 2.14 -23.74
CA TRP A 347 7.44 1.65 -22.88
C TRP A 347 8.64 2.58 -22.83
N LEU A 348 9.01 3.21 -23.96
CA LEU A 348 10.10 4.19 -24.02
C LEU A 348 9.83 5.43 -23.17
N GLU A 349 8.56 5.84 -23.01
CA GLU A 349 8.20 6.96 -22.14
C GLU A 349 8.23 6.62 -20.64
N ARG A 350 8.18 5.33 -20.24
CA ARG A 350 8.04 4.95 -18.81
C ARG A 350 9.15 5.43 -17.89
N PRO A 351 10.44 5.43 -18.27
CA PRO A 351 11.48 6.03 -17.44
C PRO A 351 11.19 7.49 -17.08
N LEU A 352 10.63 8.26 -18.02
CA LEU A 352 10.27 9.67 -17.83
C LEU A 352 9.03 9.83 -16.93
N TRP A 353 8.03 8.96 -17.09
CA TRP A 353 6.86 8.88 -16.19
C TRP A 353 7.18 8.38 -14.77
N ILE A 354 8.39 7.90 -14.50
CA ILE A 354 8.90 7.63 -13.14
C ILE A 354 9.78 8.80 -12.65
N ALA A 355 10.69 9.28 -13.49
CA ALA A 355 11.69 10.27 -13.11
C ALA A 355 11.06 11.62 -12.73
N VAL A 356 10.16 12.15 -13.57
CA VAL A 356 9.59 13.49 -13.36
C VAL A 356 8.70 13.55 -12.10
N PRO A 357 7.75 12.60 -11.87
CA PRO A 357 7.04 12.54 -10.59
C PRO A 357 7.97 12.32 -9.40
N GLY A 358 9.04 11.53 -9.59
CA GLY A 358 10.08 11.34 -8.57
C GLY A 358 10.73 12.65 -8.12
N ILE A 359 11.06 13.54 -9.07
CA ILE A 359 11.64 14.87 -8.77
C ILE A 359 10.65 15.71 -7.95
N PHE A 360 9.39 15.80 -8.38
CA PHE A 360 8.36 16.54 -7.64
C PHE A 360 8.11 15.95 -6.25
N LEU A 361 8.15 14.62 -6.12
CA LEU A 361 8.00 13.97 -4.83
C LEU A 361 9.16 14.28 -3.89
N ILE A 362 10.40 14.34 -4.39
CA ILE A 362 11.57 14.78 -3.62
C ILE A 362 11.40 16.24 -3.17
N ILE A 363 10.86 17.12 -4.02
CA ILE A 363 10.55 18.51 -3.67
C ILE A 363 9.51 18.54 -2.54
N PHE A 364 8.41 17.78 -2.65
CA PHE A 364 7.40 17.68 -1.59
C PHE A 364 7.96 17.12 -0.28
N ILE A 365 8.87 16.16 -0.33
CA ILE A 365 9.58 15.67 0.86
C ILE A 365 10.39 16.79 1.52
N LYS A 366 11.08 17.64 0.74
CA LYS A 366 11.85 18.77 1.30
C LYS A 366 10.95 19.83 1.93
N ILE A 367 9.80 20.12 1.32
CA ILE A 367 8.84 21.13 1.80
C ILE A 367 8.05 20.60 3.01
N PHE A 368 7.44 19.42 2.88
CA PHE A 368 6.47 18.90 3.85
C PHE A 368 7.05 17.88 4.83
N GLY A 369 8.18 17.24 4.53
CA GLY A 369 8.79 16.22 5.40
C GLY A 369 9.24 16.75 6.77
N ARG A 370 9.34 18.08 6.93
CA ARG A 370 9.53 18.75 8.23
C ARG A 370 8.35 18.50 9.18
N PHE A 371 7.11 18.45 8.68
CA PHE A 371 5.92 18.24 9.50
C PHE A 371 5.82 16.81 10.05
N GLU A 372 6.38 15.82 9.36
CA GLU A 372 6.45 14.43 9.83
C GLU A 372 7.56 14.20 10.86
N THR A 373 8.68 14.92 10.72
CA THR A 373 9.84 14.77 11.61
C THR A 373 9.68 15.49 12.95
N SER A 374 8.88 16.57 13.01
CA SER A 374 8.54 17.24 14.27
C SER A 374 7.74 16.38 15.25
N GLY A 375 7.08 15.31 14.77
CA GLY A 375 6.42 14.32 15.64
C GLY A 375 7.37 13.32 16.31
N MET A 376 8.60 13.14 15.80
CA MET A 376 9.59 12.21 16.36
C MET A 376 10.40 12.80 17.53
N LYS A 377 10.48 14.14 17.65
CA LYS A 377 11.23 14.80 18.74
C LYS A 377 10.53 14.76 20.10
N GLY A 378 9.26 14.35 20.19
CA GLY A 378 8.49 14.33 21.45
C GLY A 378 8.38 12.96 22.13
N GLY A 379 9.19 11.97 21.74
CA GLY A 379 9.06 10.59 22.23
C GLY A 379 10.35 9.94 22.74
N GLY A 380 11.43 10.72 22.90
CA GLY A 380 12.66 10.30 23.55
C GLY A 380 12.68 10.77 25.00
N GLY A 381 12.06 9.95 25.85
CA GLY A 381 12.04 10.04 27.30
C GLY A 381 11.67 8.67 27.83
#